data_AF-A0A067P5N2-F1
#
_entry.id   AF-A0A067P5N2-F1
#
_cell.length_a   1.000
_cell.length_b   1.000
_cell.length_c   1.000
_cell.angle_alpha   90.00
_cell.angle_beta   90.00
_cell.angle_gamma   90.00
#
_symmetry.space_group_name_H-M   'P 1'
#
loop_
_entity.id
_entity.type
_entity.pdbx_description
1 polymer ?
#
loop_
_entity_poly.entity_id
_entity_poly.type
_entity_poly.pdbx_seq_one_letter_code
_entity_poly.pdbx_strand_id
1 'polypeptide(L)' 'YPNLHRMALDYLSIPATSTAVERVFSQGRQLLHFTRNRLSPSSIRAAICLGSWGRHDLIHMPDL' A
#
# COMPACT_ATOMS: atom_id res chain seq x y z
N TYR A 1 -7.70 20.34 -23.80
CA TYR A 1 -7.52 20.97 -22.47
C TYR A 1 -6.44 20.23 -21.67
N PRO A 2 -5.16 20.61 -21.80
CA PRO A 2 -4.06 19.90 -21.13
C PRO A 2 -4.06 20.04 -19.59
N ASN A 3 -4.74 21.03 -19.03
CA ASN A 3 -4.79 21.20 -17.57
C ASN A 3 -6.05 20.59 -16.94
N LEU A 4 -7.16 20.54 -17.68
CA LEU A 4 -8.43 20.01 -17.20
C LEU A 4 -8.37 18.49 -16.96
N HIS A 5 -7.76 17.75 -17.89
CA HIS A 5 -7.63 16.30 -17.73
C HIS A 5 -6.74 15.93 -16.54
N ARG A 6 -5.71 16.74 -16.25
CA ARG A 6 -4.84 16.53 -15.09
C ARG A 6 -5.58 16.75 -13.78
N MET A 7 -6.37 17.82 -13.68
CA MET A 7 -7.27 18.01 -12.52
C MET A 7 -8.27 16.87 -12.37
N ALA A 8 -8.87 16.40 -13.46
CA ALA A 8 -9.80 15.28 -13.42
C ALA A 8 -9.13 13.99 -12.89
N LEU A 9 -7.90 13.70 -13.31
CA LEU A 9 -7.13 12.57 -12.77
C LEU A 9 -6.83 12.75 -11.27
N ASP A 10 -6.43 13.94 -10.85
CA ASP A 10 -6.14 14.24 -9.45
C ASP A 10 -7.38 14.04 -8.56
N TYR A 11 -8.57 14.45 -9.00
CA TYR A 11 -9.81 14.27 -8.22
C TYR A 11 -10.37 12.85 -8.29
N LEU A 12 -10.37 12.22 -9.47
CA LEU A 12 -11.00 10.91 -9.67
C LEU A 12 -10.14 9.74 -9.17
N SER A 13 -8.84 9.96 -8.97
CA SER A 13 -7.94 8.95 -8.38
C SER A 13 -8.06 8.84 -6.86
N ILE A 14 -8.69 9.82 -6.20
CA ILE A 14 -8.92 9.76 -4.75
C ILE A 14 -9.99 8.70 -4.48
N PRO A 15 -9.69 7.67 -3.65
CA PRO A 15 -10.70 6.69 -3.29
C PRO A 15 -11.84 7.38 -2.53
N ALA A 16 -13.09 7.09 -2.91
CA ALA A 16 -14.28 7.67 -2.28
C ALA A 16 -14.47 7.23 -0.81
N THR A 17 -13.74 6.20 -0.38
CA THR A 17 -13.90 5.55 0.93
C THR A 17 -12.55 5.32 1.62
N SER A 18 -12.56 5.27 2.96
CA SER A 18 -11.39 4.93 3.80
C SER A 18 -10.98 3.45 3.73
N THR A 19 -11.77 2.61 3.04
CA THR A 19 -11.59 1.15 2.99
C THR A 19 -10.21 0.71 2.51
N ALA A 20 -9.58 1.49 1.61
CA ALA A 20 -8.22 1.21 1.16
C ALA A 20 -7.20 1.33 2.30
N VAL A 21 -7.32 2.38 3.11
CA VAL A 21 -6.44 2.65 4.26
C VAL A 21 -6.73 1.66 5.40
N GLU A 22 -8.00 1.37 5.68
CA GLU A 22 -8.41 0.38 6.69
C GLU A 22 -7.92 -1.03 6.38
N ARG A 23 -7.92 -1.41 5.09
CA ARG A 23 -7.35 -2.69 4.63
C ARG A 23 -5.86 -2.75 4.94
N VAL A 24 -5.12 -1.66 4.69
CA VAL A 24 -3.68 -1.58 5.01
C VAL A 24 -3.46 -1.71 6.52
N PHE A 25 -4.24 -1.03 7.36
CA PHE A 25 -4.12 -1.17 8.82
C PHE A 25 -4.48 -2.57 9.31
N SER A 26 -5.48 -3.18 8.73
CA SER A 26 -5.87 -4.57 9.04
C SER A 26 -4.76 -5.56 8.67
N GLN A 27 -4.10 -5.39 7.52
CA GLN A 27 -2.92 -6.16 7.12
C GLN A 27 -1.72 -5.89 8.04
N GLY A 28 -1.48 -4.62 8.38
CA GLY A 28 -0.43 -4.21 9.32
C GLY A 28 -0.60 -4.84 10.69
N ARG A 29 -1.85 -5.01 11.18
CA ARG A 29 -2.13 -5.73 12.41
C ARG A 29 -1.64 -7.19 12.35
N GLN A 30 -1.77 -7.89 11.22
CA GLN A 30 -1.23 -9.25 11.09
C GLN A 30 0.30 -9.29 11.16
N LEU A 31 0.99 -8.27 10.64
CA LEU A 31 2.46 -8.14 10.75
C LEU A 31 2.91 -7.78 12.17
N LEU A 32 2.08 -7.02 12.90
CA LEU A 32 2.31 -6.60 14.28
C LEU A 32 1.96 -7.70 15.30
N HIS A 33 1.03 -8.60 14.98
CA HIS A 33 0.53 -9.62 15.90
C HIS A 33 1.22 -10.98 15.70
N PHE A 34 1.73 -11.53 16.80
CA PHE A 34 2.18 -12.91 17.05
C PHE A 34 3.38 -13.49 16.24
N THR A 35 3.69 -13.04 15.02
CA THR A 35 4.77 -13.67 14.21
C THR A 35 6.13 -12.97 14.26
N ARG A 36 6.21 -11.68 14.64
CA ARG A 36 7.48 -10.93 14.61
C ARG A 36 7.62 -9.91 15.74
N ASN A 37 8.06 -10.37 16.92
CA ASN A 37 8.23 -9.57 18.14
C ASN A 37 9.28 -8.44 18.08
N ARG A 38 9.90 -8.12 16.92
CA ARG A 38 11.01 -7.15 16.82
C ARG A 38 11.03 -6.30 15.54
N LEU A 39 9.93 -6.19 14.79
CA LEU A 39 9.91 -5.28 13.64
C LEU A 39 9.79 -3.83 14.09
N SER A 40 10.69 -2.98 13.61
CA SER A 40 10.55 -1.54 13.74
C SER A 40 9.40 -1.03 12.85
N PRO A 41 8.85 0.16 13.14
CA PRO A 41 7.84 0.79 12.29
C PRO A 41 8.29 0.95 10.83
N SER A 42 9.59 1.18 10.59
CA SER A 42 10.14 1.26 9.22
C SER A 42 10.08 -0.08 8.50
N SER A 43 10.43 -1.18 9.16
CA SER A 43 10.37 -2.52 8.58
C SER A 43 8.92 -2.96 8.29
N ILE A 44 7.96 -2.57 9.14
CA ILE A 44 6.54 -2.85 8.91
C ILE A 44 6.05 -2.12 7.65
N ARG A 45 6.38 -0.82 7.52
CA ARG A 45 6.03 -0.05 6.31
C ARG A 45 6.65 -0.66 5.07
N ALA A 46 7.94 -1.01 5.11
CA ALA A 46 8.63 -1.63 3.99
C ALA A 46 7.96 -2.95 3.57
N ALA A 47 7.59 -3.81 4.53
CA ALA A 47 6.90 -5.07 4.25
C ALA A 47 5.52 -4.86 3.60
N ILE A 48 4.73 -3.90 4.10
CA ILE A 48 3.42 -3.56 3.52
C ILE A 48 3.59 -3.02 2.09
N CYS A 49 4.52 -2.09 1.86
CA CYS A 49 4.79 -1.52 0.55
C CYS A 49 5.26 -2.60 -0.43
N LEU A 50 6.21 -3.45 -0.03
CA LEU A 50 6.73 -4.54 -0.86
C LEU A 50 5.62 -5.51 -1.28
N GLY A 51 4.77 -5.93 -0.35
CA GLY A 51 3.63 -6.78 -0.64
C GLY A 51 2.55 -6.10 -1.49
N SER A 52 2.43 -4.77 -1.45
CA SER A 52 1.53 -4.01 -2.33
C SER A 52 2.09 -3.91 -3.75
N TRP A 53 3.39 -3.58 -3.88
CA TRP A 53 4.06 -3.43 -5.16
C TRP A 53 4.13 -4.74 -5.95
N GLY A 54 4.43 -5.86 -5.27
CA GLY A 54 4.40 -7.18 -5.92
C GLY A 54 3.00 -7.56 -6.42
N ARG A 55 1.93 -7.17 -5.72
CA ARG A 55 0.54 -7.40 -6.17
C ARG A 55 0.12 -6.57 -7.38
N HIS A 56 0.80 -5.45 -7.63
CA HIS A 56 0.50 -4.56 -8.76
C HIS A 56 1.54 -4.69 -9.89
N ASP A 57 2.38 -5.74 -9.86
CA ASP A 57 3.47 -5.97 -10.81
C ASP A 57 4.41 -4.76 -11.00
N LEU A 58 4.50 -3.91 -9.97
CA LEU A 58 5.36 -2.72 -9.98
C LEU A 58 6.83 -3.08 -9.75
N ILE A 59 7.08 -4.29 -9.23
CA ILE A 59 8.39 -4.86 -9.02
C ILE A 59 8.39 -6.29 -9.55
N HIS A 60 9.37 -6.60 -10.40
CA HIS A 60 9.65 -7.99 -10.75
C HIS A 60 10.36 -8.63 -9.56
N MET A 61 9.71 -9.58 -8.89
CA MET A 61 10.31 -10.37 -7.81
C MET A 61 10.56 -11.79 -8.35
N PRO A 62 11.71 -12.03 -9.02
CA PRO A 62 12.00 -13.32 -9.64
C PRO A 62 12.23 -14.46 -8.63
N ASP A 63 12.57 -14.14 -7.38
CA ASP A 63 13.10 -15.10 -6.39
C ASP A 63 12.35 -15.09 -5.03
N LEU A 64 11.07 -14.71 -5.01
CA LEU A 64 10.18 -14.96 -3.85
C LEU A 64 9.16 -16.05 -4.19
#